data_AF-A0A0C4DND6-F1
#
_entry.id   AF-A0A0C4DND6-F1
#
_cell.length_a   1.000
_cell.length_b   1.000
_cell.length_c   1.000
_cell.angle_alpha   90.00
_cell.angle_beta   90.00
_cell.angle_gamma   90.00
#
_symmetry.space_group_name_H-M   'P 1'
#
loop_
_entity.id
_entity.type
_entity.pdbx_description
1 polymer ?
#
loop_
_entity_poly.entity_id
_entity_poly.type
_entity_poly.pdbx_seq_one_letter_code
_entity_poly.pdbx_strand_id
1 'polypeptide(L)'
;MTRVDNPRTTQAYLLVHGENARAPELADAIARRDVEAQRRVFADIFDGAGWESQRMVGALRGRMPEADDFYATDVCNVEGRSWTRGRITLLGDAGYSAATLSGFGTSGALIGAYVLAGELARHTEAESVDVATALREYDAKLRPLINEAQNIPGWVFKCGMQKSSWTITLTYWFLRIFTLLRLDKLMQMLGSDDKPWDLPNYPELENLKA
;
A
#
# COMPACT_ATOMS: atom_id res chain seq x y z
N MET A 1 1.53 -0.40 15.06
CA MET A 1 0.95 -1.62 14.50
C MET A 1 1.38 -2.80 15.38
N THR A 2 0.45 -3.40 16.11
CA THR A 2 0.72 -4.55 17.02
C THR A 2 0.18 -5.86 16.48
N ARG A 3 -0.07 -5.95 15.16
CA ARG A 3 -0.45 -7.20 14.51
C ARG A 3 0.81 -8.04 14.33
N VAL A 4 1.16 -8.78 15.37
CA VAL A 4 2.23 -9.78 15.35
C VAL A 4 1.60 -11.07 14.82
N ASP A 5 2.04 -11.50 13.65
CA ASP A 5 1.66 -12.77 13.01
C ASP A 5 2.25 -13.96 13.77
N ASN A 6 3.50 -13.84 14.24
CA ASN A 6 4.18 -14.86 15.02
C ASN A 6 4.93 -14.22 16.21
N PRO A 7 4.60 -14.60 17.46
CA PRO A 7 5.20 -14.00 18.66
C PRO A 7 6.71 -14.27 18.81
N ARG A 8 7.29 -15.19 18.02
CA ARG A 8 8.72 -15.53 18.06
C ARG A 8 9.55 -14.79 17.02
N THR A 9 8.93 -14.22 15.99
CA THR A 9 9.64 -13.53 14.91
C THR A 9 9.26 -12.06 14.88
N THR A 10 10.04 -11.26 14.15
CA THR A 10 9.79 -9.83 14.00
C THR A 10 9.80 -9.53 12.51
N GLN A 11 8.69 -9.01 12.00
CA GLN A 11 8.63 -8.50 10.63
C GLN A 11 9.30 -7.13 10.57
N ALA A 12 10.12 -6.91 9.54
CA ALA A 12 10.80 -5.65 9.31
C ALA A 12 10.43 -5.11 7.92
N TYR A 13 10.03 -3.84 7.86
CA TYR A 13 9.81 -3.12 6.62
C TYR A 13 10.96 -2.14 6.42
N LEU A 14 11.69 -2.30 5.32
CA LEU A 14 12.81 -1.44 4.95
C LEU A 14 12.38 -0.55 3.78
N LEU A 15 12.46 0.76 3.95
CA LEU A 15 12.07 1.74 2.92
C LEU A 15 13.28 2.54 2.48
N VAL A 16 13.53 2.57 1.18
CA VAL A 16 14.62 3.33 0.56
C VAL A 16 14.00 4.44 -0.29
N HIS A 17 14.43 5.68 -0.04
CA HIS A 17 13.97 6.82 -0.84
C HIS A 17 14.67 6.79 -2.21
N GLY A 18 13.96 7.20 -3.27
CA GLY A 18 14.51 7.23 -4.64
C GLY A 18 15.74 8.12 -4.83
N GLU A 19 16.01 9.04 -3.90
CA GLU A 19 17.21 9.89 -3.90
C GLU A 19 18.43 9.22 -3.24
N ASN A 20 18.30 8.01 -2.70
CA ASN A 20 19.45 7.27 -2.18
C ASN A 20 20.40 6.92 -3.33
N ALA A 21 21.72 7.05 -3.12
CA ALA A 21 22.72 6.79 -4.16
C ALA A 21 22.64 5.36 -4.74
N ARG A 22 22.16 4.38 -3.97
CA ARG A 22 21.97 2.98 -4.38
C ARG A 22 20.55 2.66 -4.84
N ALA A 23 19.62 3.61 -4.85
CA ALA A 23 18.25 3.38 -5.31
C ALA A 23 18.17 2.87 -6.77
N PRO A 24 18.99 3.37 -7.73
CA PRO A 24 18.98 2.83 -9.08
C PRO A 24 19.45 1.36 -9.17
N GLU A 25 20.45 0.98 -8.36
CA GLU A 25 20.92 -0.41 -8.27
C GLU A 25 19.82 -1.32 -7.73
N LEU A 26 19.12 -0.86 -6.69
CA LEU A 26 17.99 -1.60 -6.10
C LEU A 26 16.84 -1.77 -7.11
N ALA A 27 16.48 -0.71 -7.84
CA ALA A 27 15.43 -0.76 -8.84
C ALA A 27 15.77 -1.73 -10.00
N ASP A 28 17.01 -1.74 -10.48
CA ASP A 28 17.46 -2.71 -11.50
C ASP A 28 17.40 -4.15 -10.98
N ALA A 29 17.81 -4.38 -9.73
CA ALA A 29 17.71 -5.69 -9.08
C ALA A 29 16.26 -6.16 -8.91
N ILE A 30 15.33 -5.26 -8.58
CA ILE A 30 13.88 -5.54 -8.53
C ILE A 30 13.35 -5.88 -9.93
N ALA A 31 13.66 -5.07 -10.94
CA ALA A 31 13.21 -5.28 -12.31
C ALA A 31 13.67 -6.62 -12.90
N ARG A 32 14.89 -7.04 -12.58
CA ARG A 32 15.46 -8.35 -12.99
C ARG A 32 15.01 -9.52 -12.12
N ARG A 33 14.30 -9.26 -11.02
CA ARG A 33 13.93 -10.24 -10.00
C ARG A 33 15.16 -10.97 -9.41
N ASP A 34 16.29 -10.28 -9.32
CA ASP A 34 17.51 -10.79 -8.71
C ASP A 34 17.44 -10.60 -7.19
N VAL A 35 16.92 -11.61 -6.50
CA VAL A 35 16.69 -11.57 -5.05
C VAL A 35 18.00 -11.43 -4.27
N GLU A 36 19.10 -12.02 -4.76
CA GLU A 36 20.39 -11.93 -4.08
C GLU A 36 20.96 -10.52 -4.18
N ALA A 37 20.86 -9.89 -5.36
CA ALA A 37 21.21 -8.49 -5.53
C ALA A 37 20.34 -7.56 -4.68
N GLN A 38 19.02 -7.79 -4.61
CA GLN A 38 18.11 -7.02 -3.77
C GLN A 38 18.54 -7.08 -2.29
N ARG A 39 18.76 -8.30 -1.76
CA ARG A 39 19.21 -8.51 -0.38
C ARG A 39 20.55 -7.83 -0.10
N ARG A 40 21.51 -7.95 -1.01
CA ARG A 40 22.82 -7.30 -0.89
C ARG A 40 22.70 -5.78 -0.82
N VAL A 41 21.93 -5.18 -1.73
CA VAL A 41 21.76 -3.72 -1.77
C VAL A 41 21.06 -3.21 -0.52
N PHE A 42 20.01 -3.88 -0.05
CA PHE A 42 19.39 -3.56 1.24
C PHE A 42 20.37 -3.70 2.41
N ALA A 43 21.15 -4.79 2.45
CA ALA A 43 22.11 -5.02 3.51
C ALA A 43 23.16 -3.90 3.57
N ASP A 44 23.63 -3.43 2.42
CA ASP A 44 24.61 -2.34 2.33
C ASP A 44 24.02 -0.98 2.70
N ILE A 45 22.76 -0.70 2.32
CA ILE A 45 22.10 0.56 2.68
C ILE A 45 21.85 0.66 4.19
N PHE A 46 21.48 -0.45 4.82
CA PHE A 46 21.10 -0.48 6.23
C PHE A 46 22.25 -0.89 7.17
N ASP A 47 23.45 -1.16 6.65
CA ASP A 47 24.61 -1.46 7.50
C ASP A 47 24.95 -0.25 8.38
N GLY A 48 24.99 -0.49 9.70
CA GLY A 48 25.26 0.58 10.67
C GLY A 48 24.14 1.60 10.86
N ALA A 49 22.91 1.34 10.38
CA ALA A 49 21.77 2.27 10.53
C ALA A 49 21.26 2.46 11.98
N GLY A 50 21.87 1.80 12.97
CA GLY A 50 21.51 1.87 14.39
C GLY A 50 20.37 0.93 14.78
N TRP A 51 19.89 1.02 16.03
CA TRP A 51 18.84 0.15 16.59
C TRP A 51 19.12 -1.34 16.31
N GLU A 52 18.18 -2.08 15.70
CA GLU A 52 18.28 -3.52 15.38
C GLU A 52 18.81 -3.78 13.96
N SER A 53 19.39 -2.78 13.29
CA SER A 53 19.87 -2.91 11.90
C SER A 53 20.83 -4.08 11.68
N GLN A 54 21.74 -4.36 12.61
CA GLN A 54 22.67 -5.48 12.50
C GLN A 54 21.96 -6.85 12.45
N ARG A 55 20.85 -6.99 13.20
CA ARG A 55 20.01 -8.19 13.14
C ARG A 55 19.30 -8.30 11.79
N MET A 56 18.76 -7.19 11.28
CA MET A 56 18.09 -7.13 9.97
C MET A 56 19.06 -7.42 8.82
N VAL A 57 20.26 -6.81 8.84
CA VAL A 57 21.34 -7.05 7.88
C VAL A 57 21.84 -8.50 7.97
N GLY A 58 21.89 -9.08 9.16
CA GLY A 58 22.16 -10.50 9.36
C GLY A 58 21.15 -11.39 8.64
N ALA A 59 19.86 -11.09 8.77
CA ALA A 59 18.79 -11.79 8.06
C ALA A 59 18.92 -11.64 6.53
N LEU A 60 19.16 -10.43 6.03
CA LEU A 60 19.38 -10.18 4.60
C LEU A 60 20.59 -10.91 4.03
N ARG A 61 21.66 -11.06 4.83
CA ARG A 61 22.87 -11.82 4.46
C ARG A 61 22.73 -13.35 4.66
N GLY A 62 21.50 -13.84 4.86
CA GLY A 62 21.20 -15.27 4.99
C GLY A 62 21.67 -15.92 6.30
N ARG A 63 21.94 -15.12 7.34
CA ARG A 63 22.40 -15.65 8.65
C ARG A 63 21.26 -16.08 9.56
N MET A 64 20.01 -15.91 9.14
CA MET A 64 18.81 -16.23 9.92
C MET A 64 17.86 -17.09 9.07
N PRO A 65 17.73 -18.40 9.36
CA PRO A 65 16.84 -19.29 8.62
C PRO A 65 15.36 -18.89 8.67
N GLU A 66 14.95 -18.17 9.72
CA GLU A 66 13.56 -17.74 9.93
C GLU A 66 13.12 -16.56 9.04
N ALA A 67 14.02 -16.05 8.18
CA ALA A 67 13.77 -14.95 7.25
C ALA A 67 13.73 -15.44 5.79
N ASP A 68 12.95 -16.49 5.53
CA ASP A 68 12.78 -17.11 4.22
C ASP A 68 11.70 -16.44 3.35
N ASP A 69 10.98 -15.47 3.89
CA ASP A 69 9.84 -14.76 3.30
C ASP A 69 10.19 -13.37 2.69
N PHE A 70 11.46 -13.16 2.35
CA PHE A 70 11.91 -11.88 1.79
C PHE A 70 11.14 -11.47 0.53
N TYR A 71 10.65 -10.22 0.54
CA TYR A 71 9.98 -9.59 -0.59
C TYR A 71 10.47 -8.15 -0.75
N ALA A 72 10.70 -7.74 -1.98
CA ALA A 72 11.02 -6.36 -2.34
C ALA A 72 10.23 -5.94 -3.58
N THR A 73 9.74 -4.70 -3.55
CA THR A 73 9.02 -4.06 -4.65
C THR A 73 9.23 -2.57 -4.60
N ASP A 74 9.07 -1.92 -5.76
CA ASP A 74 8.91 -0.48 -5.80
C ASP A 74 7.58 -0.09 -5.13
N VAL A 75 7.62 1.01 -4.39
CA VAL A 75 6.42 1.63 -3.82
C VAL A 75 5.95 2.68 -4.82
N CYS A 76 4.98 2.33 -5.64
CA CYS A 76 4.44 3.19 -6.69
C CYS A 76 2.92 3.10 -6.80
N ASN A 77 2.32 4.15 -7.36
CA ASN A 77 0.93 4.16 -7.77
C ASN A 77 0.82 3.67 -9.22
N VAL A 78 -0.22 2.89 -9.52
CA VAL A 78 -0.62 2.62 -10.91
C VAL A 78 -1.64 3.68 -11.31
N GLU A 79 -1.29 4.49 -12.29
CA GLU A 79 -2.14 5.56 -12.83
C GLU A 79 -2.41 5.29 -14.31
N GLY A 80 -3.69 5.25 -14.68
CA GLY A 80 -4.13 4.98 -16.05
C GLY A 80 -5.38 5.77 -16.40
N ARG A 81 -5.49 6.20 -17.67
CA ARG A 81 -6.64 6.98 -18.17
C ARG A 81 -7.95 6.22 -18.15
N SER A 82 -7.91 4.90 -18.29
CA SER A 82 -9.04 4.00 -18.04
C SER A 82 -8.52 2.65 -17.58
N TRP A 83 -9.30 1.96 -16.75
CA TRP A 83 -9.01 0.57 -16.36
C TRP A 83 -9.57 -0.46 -17.33
N THR A 84 -10.29 -0.01 -18.36
CA THR A 84 -11.14 -0.87 -19.18
C THR A 84 -10.76 -0.80 -20.65
N ARG A 85 -10.85 -1.93 -21.35
CA ARG A 85 -10.69 -2.01 -22.80
C ARG A 85 -11.55 -3.15 -23.35
N GLY A 86 -12.65 -2.80 -24.02
CA GLY A 86 -13.58 -3.80 -24.57
C GLY A 86 -14.22 -4.61 -23.45
N ARG A 87 -13.89 -5.91 -23.38
CA ARG A 87 -14.40 -6.83 -22.34
C ARG A 87 -13.38 -7.13 -21.24
N ILE A 88 -12.28 -6.36 -21.18
CA ILE A 88 -11.20 -6.54 -20.22
C ILE A 88 -11.22 -5.34 -19.26
N THR A 89 -11.05 -5.62 -17.97
CA THR A 89 -10.88 -4.60 -16.93
C THR A 89 -9.74 -4.97 -15.98
N LEU A 90 -9.14 -3.97 -15.36
CA LEU A 90 -8.16 -4.12 -14.30
C LEU A 90 -8.85 -3.99 -12.94
N LEU A 91 -8.43 -4.81 -11.98
CA LEU A 91 -8.99 -4.85 -10.63
C LEU A 91 -7.86 -4.84 -9.59
N GLY A 92 -8.05 -4.10 -8.50
CA GLY A 92 -7.08 -3.99 -7.41
C GLY A 92 -5.77 -3.32 -7.86
N ASP A 93 -4.66 -3.78 -7.30
CA ASP A 93 -3.33 -3.21 -7.56
C ASP A 93 -2.93 -3.23 -9.04
N ALA A 94 -3.52 -4.10 -9.85
CA ALA A 94 -3.30 -4.14 -11.30
C ALA A 94 -3.80 -2.87 -12.02
N GLY A 95 -4.85 -2.21 -11.52
CA GLY A 95 -5.44 -1.02 -12.14
C GLY A 95 -5.18 0.26 -11.35
N TYR A 96 -5.10 0.15 -10.03
CA TYR A 96 -5.10 1.29 -9.12
C TYR A 96 -4.38 0.98 -7.82
N SER A 97 -3.19 0.37 -7.90
CA SER A 97 -2.30 0.27 -6.75
C SER A 97 -2.18 1.64 -6.09
N ALA A 98 -2.61 1.71 -4.84
CA ALA A 98 -2.36 2.85 -3.99
C ALA A 98 -1.13 2.49 -3.15
N ALA A 99 -0.09 3.32 -3.26
CA ALA A 99 1.20 3.12 -2.60
C ALA A 99 0.99 2.61 -1.17
N THR A 100 1.81 1.63 -0.76
CA THR A 100 1.68 0.86 0.49
C THR A 100 1.41 1.73 1.73
N LEU A 101 1.87 2.99 1.71
CA LEU A 101 1.67 3.99 2.75
C LEU A 101 0.22 4.49 2.92
N SER A 102 -0.63 4.37 1.90
CA SER A 102 -2.08 4.66 2.03
C SER A 102 -2.79 3.62 2.89
N GLY A 103 -2.26 2.39 2.97
CA GLY A 103 -2.95 1.24 3.57
C GLY A 103 -4.24 0.84 2.85
N PHE A 104 -4.50 1.37 1.65
CA PHE A 104 -5.79 1.22 0.96
C PHE A 104 -5.84 0.05 -0.04
N GLY A 105 -4.72 -0.64 -0.33
CA GLY A 105 -4.67 -1.71 -1.34
C GLY A 105 -5.73 -2.80 -1.15
N THR A 106 -5.76 -3.46 0.02
CA THR A 106 -6.74 -4.53 0.31
C THR A 106 -8.18 -4.02 0.28
N SER A 107 -8.44 -2.87 0.92
CA SER A 107 -9.78 -2.28 0.96
C SER A 107 -10.26 -1.89 -0.44
N GLY A 108 -9.40 -1.27 -1.25
CA GLY A 108 -9.68 -0.90 -2.63
C GLY A 108 -9.89 -2.10 -3.55
N ALA A 109 -9.17 -3.21 -3.32
CA ALA A 109 -9.40 -4.46 -4.04
C ALA A 109 -10.78 -5.06 -3.71
N LEU A 110 -11.15 -5.09 -2.43
CA LEU A 110 -12.46 -5.61 -1.98
C LEU A 110 -13.62 -4.75 -2.48
N ILE A 111 -13.53 -3.43 -2.29
CA ILE A 111 -14.55 -2.49 -2.77
C ILE A 111 -14.66 -2.56 -4.30
N GLY A 112 -13.53 -2.58 -5.00
CA GLY A 112 -13.52 -2.69 -6.45
C GLY A 112 -14.14 -4.00 -6.94
N ALA A 113 -13.88 -5.13 -6.28
CA ALA A 113 -14.46 -6.41 -6.66
C ALA A 113 -15.99 -6.39 -6.49
N TYR A 114 -16.47 -5.81 -5.39
CA TYR A 114 -17.89 -5.63 -5.13
C TYR A 114 -18.57 -4.73 -6.18
N VAL A 115 -18.00 -3.56 -6.48
CA VAL A 115 -18.54 -2.64 -7.49
C VAL A 115 -18.52 -3.28 -8.88
N LEU A 116 -17.43 -3.96 -9.25
CA LEU A 116 -17.32 -4.64 -10.54
C LEU A 116 -18.39 -5.73 -10.69
N ALA A 117 -18.56 -6.58 -9.68
CA ALA A 117 -19.57 -7.62 -9.69
C ALA A 117 -20.99 -7.04 -9.80
N GLY A 118 -21.26 -5.96 -9.06
CA GLY A 118 -22.56 -5.28 -9.07
C GLY A 118 -22.92 -4.67 -10.42
N GLU A 119 -21.97 -3.97 -11.06
CA GLU A 119 -22.19 -3.42 -12.40
C GLU A 119 -22.36 -4.51 -13.45
N LEU A 120 -21.61 -5.61 -13.34
CA LEU A 120 -21.81 -6.76 -14.22
C LEU A 120 -23.20 -7.37 -14.03
N ALA A 121 -23.65 -7.62 -12.81
CA ALA A 121 -24.99 -8.18 -12.55
C ALA A 121 -26.08 -7.28 -13.15
N ARG A 122 -26.06 -5.98 -12.85
CA ARG A 122 -27.02 -5.00 -13.34
C ARG A 122 -27.14 -4.94 -14.86
N HIS A 123 -26.02 -5.05 -15.58
CA HIS A 123 -25.96 -4.86 -17.03
C HIS A 123 -25.95 -6.17 -17.83
N THR A 124 -26.04 -7.32 -17.17
CA THR A 124 -26.06 -8.64 -17.83
C THR A 124 -27.33 -9.46 -17.57
N GLU A 125 -28.24 -9.00 -16.71
CA GLU A 125 -29.57 -9.62 -16.51
C GLU A 125 -30.56 -9.35 -17.67
N ALA A 126 -30.32 -8.35 -18.52
CA ALA A 126 -31.21 -8.02 -19.65
C ALA A 126 -31.03 -8.99 -20.84
N GLU A 127 -32.02 -9.03 -21.76
CA GLU A 127 -31.99 -9.83 -23.00
C GLU A 127 -30.73 -9.60 -23.87
N SER A 128 -29.97 -8.52 -23.61
CA SER A 128 -28.65 -8.27 -24.20
C SER A 128 -27.58 -8.04 -23.12
N VAL A 129 -26.49 -8.82 -23.17
CA VAL A 129 -25.31 -8.70 -22.31
C VAL A 129 -24.44 -7.51 -22.75
N ASP A 130 -24.48 -6.39 -22.02
CA ASP A 130 -23.63 -5.21 -22.27
C ASP A 130 -22.49 -5.06 -21.25
N VAL A 131 -21.46 -5.90 -21.44
CA VAL A 131 -20.24 -5.87 -20.61
C VAL A 131 -19.48 -4.55 -20.77
N ALA A 132 -19.50 -3.93 -21.94
CA ALA A 132 -18.71 -2.71 -22.17
C ALA A 132 -19.25 -1.54 -21.32
N THR A 133 -20.58 -1.41 -21.22
CA THR A 133 -21.21 -0.44 -20.32
C THR A 133 -20.93 -0.76 -18.86
N ALA A 134 -21.09 -2.03 -18.44
CA ALA A 134 -20.82 -2.44 -17.06
C ALA A 134 -19.41 -2.03 -16.60
N LEU A 135 -18.39 -2.29 -17.43
CA LEU A 135 -17.01 -1.97 -17.09
C LEU A 135 -16.77 -0.45 -17.03
N ARG A 136 -17.41 0.32 -17.91
CA ARG A 136 -17.33 1.79 -17.90
C ARG A 136 -17.97 2.40 -16.64
N GLU A 137 -19.11 1.87 -16.19
CA GLU A 137 -19.76 2.31 -14.95
C GLU A 137 -18.93 1.93 -13.72
N TYR A 138 -18.31 0.73 -13.73
CA TYR A 138 -17.35 0.31 -12.70
C TYR A 138 -16.20 1.32 -12.55
N ASP A 139 -15.59 1.69 -13.69
CA ASP A 139 -14.53 2.70 -13.73
C ASP A 139 -15.02 4.03 -13.13
N ALA A 140 -16.13 4.56 -13.66
CA ALA A 140 -16.67 5.86 -13.27
C ALA A 140 -17.02 5.95 -11.76
N LYS A 141 -17.60 4.90 -11.18
CA LYS A 141 -18.02 4.89 -9.77
C LYS A 141 -16.88 4.76 -8.78
N LEU A 142 -15.87 3.97 -9.13
CA LEU A 142 -14.75 3.70 -8.23
C LEU A 142 -13.64 4.77 -8.34
N ARG A 143 -13.56 5.49 -9.47
CA ARG A 143 -12.54 6.50 -9.74
C ARG A 143 -12.37 7.58 -8.65
N PRO A 144 -13.43 8.19 -8.09
CA PRO A 144 -13.28 9.24 -7.07
C PRO A 144 -12.63 8.71 -5.80
N LEU A 145 -13.04 7.53 -5.33
CA LEU A 145 -12.50 6.87 -4.14
C LEU A 145 -11.01 6.57 -4.31
N ILE A 146 -10.62 6.04 -5.47
CA ILE A 146 -9.23 5.72 -5.76
C ILE A 146 -8.36 6.98 -5.83
N ASN A 147 -8.84 8.02 -6.53
CA ASN A 147 -8.09 9.27 -6.66
C ASN A 147 -7.83 9.91 -5.29
N GLU A 148 -8.80 9.86 -4.38
CA GLU A 148 -8.61 10.31 -3.01
C GLU A 148 -7.60 9.45 -2.25
N ALA A 149 -7.68 8.13 -2.36
CA ALA A 149 -6.77 7.21 -1.68
C ALA A 149 -5.32 7.30 -2.20
N GLN A 150 -5.11 7.57 -3.48
CA GLN A 150 -3.79 7.73 -4.09
C GLN A 150 -3.17 9.11 -3.80
N ASN A 151 -3.96 10.10 -3.39
CA ASN A 151 -3.50 11.44 -3.08
C ASN A 151 -2.90 11.54 -1.66
N ILE A 152 -1.76 10.89 -1.47
CA ILE A 152 -0.99 11.01 -0.22
C ILE A 152 -0.19 12.32 -0.27
N PRO A 153 -0.37 13.25 0.68
CA PRO A 153 0.39 14.49 0.69
C PRO A 153 1.89 14.24 0.80
N GLY A 154 2.69 14.81 -0.12
CA GLY A 154 4.14 14.60 -0.16
C GLY A 154 4.90 14.99 1.12
N TRP A 155 4.31 15.83 1.99
CA TRP A 155 4.89 16.15 3.29
C TRP A 155 4.95 14.95 4.23
N VAL A 156 4.04 13.97 4.09
CA VAL A 156 4.04 12.73 4.90
C VAL A 156 5.35 11.97 4.70
N PHE A 157 5.78 11.82 3.45
CA PHE A 157 7.06 11.20 3.10
C PHE A 157 8.25 12.01 3.64
N LYS A 158 8.21 13.34 3.54
CA LYS A 158 9.28 14.23 4.04
C LYS A 158 9.43 14.17 5.56
N CYS A 159 8.33 14.08 6.31
CA CYS A 159 8.36 13.95 7.76
C CYS A 159 8.86 12.57 8.21
N GLY A 160 8.49 11.51 7.49
CA GLY A 160 8.90 10.14 7.80
C GLY A 160 10.34 9.79 7.42
N MET A 161 10.89 10.40 6.36
CA MET A 161 12.21 10.10 5.81
C MET A 161 13.18 11.29 5.98
N GLN A 162 13.57 11.54 7.22
CA GLN A 162 14.43 12.67 7.58
C GLN A 162 15.89 12.41 7.22
N LYS A 163 16.57 13.42 6.64
CA LYS A 163 17.96 13.30 6.15
C LYS A 163 19.03 13.71 7.17
N SER A 164 18.66 14.38 8.25
CA SER A 164 19.60 14.96 9.22
C SER A 164 19.46 14.29 10.58
N SER A 165 20.59 13.85 11.15
CA SER A 165 20.64 13.20 12.47
C SER A 165 20.10 14.10 13.59
N TRP A 166 20.26 15.42 13.46
CA TRP A 166 19.70 16.37 14.42
C TRP A 166 18.17 16.43 14.33
N THR A 167 17.63 16.43 13.10
CA THR A 167 16.18 16.39 12.87
C THR A 167 15.57 15.09 13.40
N ILE A 168 16.24 13.94 13.19
CA ILE A 168 15.85 12.64 13.75
C ILE A 168 15.79 12.70 15.28
N THR A 169 16.84 13.25 15.90
CA THR A 169 16.89 13.41 17.36
C THR A 169 15.75 14.30 17.89
N LEU A 170 15.50 15.43 17.23
CA LEU A 170 14.41 16.35 17.60
C LEU A 170 13.04 15.67 17.46
N THR A 171 12.84 14.91 16.38
CA THR A 171 11.59 14.19 16.14
C THR A 171 11.36 13.08 17.16
N TYR A 172 12.39 12.31 17.53
CA TYR A 172 12.26 11.34 18.62
C TYR A 172 11.93 12.00 19.96
N TRP A 173 12.54 13.15 20.26
CA TRP A 173 12.22 13.90 21.48
C TRP A 173 10.78 14.41 21.48
N PHE A 174 10.31 14.98 20.36
CA PHE A 174 8.93 15.41 20.19
C PHE A 174 7.95 14.24 20.32
N LEU A 175 8.19 13.13 19.62
CA LEU A 175 7.36 11.91 19.69
C LEU A 175 7.30 11.37 21.13
N ARG A 176 8.41 11.41 21.86
CA ARG A 176 8.44 11.01 23.26
C ARG A 176 7.54 11.91 24.12
N ILE A 177 7.58 13.23 23.96
CA ILE A 177 6.69 14.13 24.70
C ILE A 177 5.23 13.91 24.30
N PHE A 178 4.97 13.84 23.00
CA PHE A 178 3.63 13.64 22.44
C PHE A 178 2.96 12.38 22.98
N THR A 179 3.71 11.27 23.03
CA THR A 179 3.25 9.98 23.58
C THR A 179 3.14 9.99 25.10
N LEU A 180 4.06 10.65 25.82
CA LEU A 180 3.98 10.81 27.27
C LEU A 180 2.73 11.60 27.70
N LEU A 181 2.37 12.63 26.93
CA LEU A 181 1.17 13.45 27.16
C LEU A 181 -0.12 12.79 26.64
N ARG A 182 -0.05 11.61 26.02
CA ARG A 182 -1.18 10.89 25.42
C ARG A 182 -2.02 11.71 24.43
N LEU A 183 -1.38 12.66 23.74
CA LEU A 183 -2.06 13.52 22.77
C LEU A 183 -2.55 12.74 21.54
N ASP A 184 -1.96 11.56 21.29
CA ASP A 184 -2.43 10.58 20.30
C ASP A 184 -3.86 10.12 20.56
N LYS A 185 -4.24 9.92 21.83
CA LYS A 185 -5.60 9.50 22.20
C LYS A 185 -6.60 10.64 22.09
N LEU A 186 -6.17 11.86 22.39
CA LEU A 186 -7.01 13.04 22.26
C LEU A 186 -7.35 13.31 20.78
N MET A 187 -6.37 13.17 19.88
CA MET A 187 -6.62 13.31 18.45
C MET A 187 -7.56 12.21 17.91
N GLN A 188 -7.40 10.96 18.37
CA GLN A 188 -8.33 9.88 18.00
C GLN A 188 -9.76 10.16 18.48
N MET A 189 -9.93 10.75 19.66
CA MET A 189 -11.24 11.09 20.21
C MET A 189 -11.93 12.26 19.47
N LEU A 190 -11.15 13.11 18.80
CA LEU A 190 -11.63 14.26 18.02
C LEU A 190 -11.73 13.95 16.51
N GLY A 191 -11.22 12.80 16.06
CA GLY A 191 -11.36 12.35 14.68
C GLY A 191 -12.79 11.90 14.40
N SER A 192 -13.43 12.50 13.40
CA SER A 192 -14.68 11.96 12.84
C SER A 192 -14.35 10.93 11.76
N ASP A 193 -15.05 9.80 11.78
CA ASP A 193 -14.90 8.70 10.81
C ASP A 193 -15.72 8.93 9.52
N ASP A 194 -16.19 10.15 9.28
CA ASP A 194 -16.99 10.49 8.11
C ASP A 194 -16.12 10.44 6.85
N LYS A 195 -16.09 9.26 6.21
CA LYS A 195 -15.52 9.11 4.87
C LYS A 195 -16.59 9.48 3.82
N PRO A 196 -16.25 10.32 2.83
CA PRO A 196 -17.22 10.95 1.92
C PRO A 196 -17.75 10.03 0.79
N TRP A 197 -17.52 8.71 0.83
CA TRP A 197 -17.87 7.82 -0.27
C TRP A 197 -18.77 6.67 0.18
N ASP A 198 -20.00 6.66 -0.33
CA ASP A 198 -21.01 5.64 -0.05
C ASP A 198 -20.86 4.43 -0.98
N LEU A 199 -20.97 3.24 -0.40
CA LEU A 199 -20.94 1.99 -1.14
C LEU A 199 -22.25 1.84 -1.95
N PRO A 200 -22.19 1.65 -3.30
CA PRO A 200 -23.40 1.45 -4.10
C PRO A 200 -24.17 0.19 -3.69
N ASN A 201 -25.50 0.23 -3.78
CA ASN A 201 -26.35 -0.94 -3.56
C ASN A 201 -26.61 -1.68 -4.89
N TYR A 202 -26.44 -3.01 -4.88
CA TYR A 202 -26.72 -3.92 -6.00
C TYR A 202 -27.65 -5.06 -5.56
N PRO A 203 -28.98 -4.87 -5.57
CA PRO A 203 -29.95 -5.94 -5.33
C PRO A 203 -29.75 -7.16 -6.24
N GLU A 204 -29.22 -6.94 -7.44
CA GLU A 204 -28.92 -7.97 -8.44
C GLU A 204 -27.93 -9.02 -7.90
N LEU A 205 -27.00 -8.62 -7.01
CA LEU A 205 -26.08 -9.56 -6.36
C LEU A 205 -26.75 -10.46 -5.31
N GLU A 206 -27.88 -10.05 -4.75
CA GLU A 206 -28.65 -10.88 -3.82
C GLU A 206 -29.41 -11.98 -4.55
N ASN A 207 -29.91 -11.67 -5.76
CA ASN A 207 -30.62 -12.61 -6.62
C ASN A 207 -29.72 -13.77 -7.11
N LEU A 208 -28.40 -13.54 -7.21
CA LEU A 208 -27.42 -14.54 -7.62
C LEU A 208 -27.03 -15.56 -6.52
N LYS A 209 -27.46 -15.35 -5.28
CA LYS A 209 -27.16 -16.27 -4.15
C LYS A 209 -28.19 -17.40 -3.97
N ALA A 210 -29.27 -17.38 -4.74
CA ALA A 210 -30.31 -18.41 -4.77
C ALA A 210 -29.99 -19.50 -5.80
#